data_AF-A0A821I487-F1
#
_entry.id   AF-A0A821I487-F1
#
_cell.length_a   1.000
_cell.length_b   1.000
_cell.length_c   1.000
_cell.angle_alpha   90.00
_cell.angle_beta   90.00
_cell.angle_gamma   90.00
#
_symmetry.space_group_name_H-M   'P 1'
#
loop_
_entity.id
_entity.type
_entity.pdbx_description
1 polymer ?
#
loop_
_entity_poly.entity_id
_entity_poly.type
_entity_poly.pdbx_seq_one_letter_code
_entity_poly.pdbx_strand_id
1 'polypeptide(L)'
;MKNSFKECCSKQNPLPPLADIDTLRKETYENFLIQSIKSSTLLKSLEKCDTINTDMHNLIKKQNTSDTFKFIYQQESIDDFQSLIPILPCFGLFPLEPLGLYQGILRFTSNKYNFYLVRSKSPLYKSIRTVA
;
A
#
# COMPACT_ATOMS: atom_id res chain seq x y z
N MET A 1 42.52 -37.03 -2.76
CA MET A 1 41.95 -35.67 -2.72
C MET A 1 40.80 -35.68 -1.71
N LYS A 2 40.89 -34.93 -0.60
CA LYS A 2 39.84 -34.87 0.43
C LYS A 2 38.89 -33.72 0.08
N ASN A 3 37.66 -34.05 -0.32
CA ASN A 3 36.59 -33.06 -0.51
C ASN A 3 36.09 -32.57 0.85
N SER A 4 36.52 -31.39 1.24
CA SER A 4 35.97 -30.64 2.38
C SER A 4 34.75 -29.85 1.90
N PHE A 5 33.57 -30.46 1.90
CA PHE A 5 32.32 -29.71 1.85
C PHE A 5 32.16 -28.97 3.19
N LYS A 6 32.65 -27.73 3.25
CA LYS A 6 32.28 -26.82 4.34
C LYS A 6 30.80 -26.54 4.21
N GLU A 7 30.03 -27.00 5.19
CA GLU A 7 28.63 -26.70 5.39
C GLU A 7 28.42 -25.18 5.43
N CYS A 8 27.87 -24.62 4.36
CA CYS A 8 27.34 -23.26 4.31
C CYS A 8 26.00 -23.16 5.06
N CYS A 9 25.94 -23.68 6.29
CA CYS A 9 24.82 -23.40 7.19
C CYS A 9 24.99 -21.98 7.70
N SER A 10 24.71 -21.03 6.82
CA SER A 10 24.54 -19.61 7.10
C SER A 10 23.62 -19.50 8.31
N LYS A 11 24.10 -18.83 9.36
CA LYS A 11 23.33 -18.47 10.55
C LYS A 11 22.04 -17.78 10.09
N GLN A 12 20.94 -18.52 10.04
CA GLN A 12 19.62 -17.95 9.79
C GLN A 12 19.28 -17.16 11.05
N ASN A 13 19.38 -15.84 10.97
CA ASN A 13 18.83 -14.99 12.02
C ASN A 13 17.34 -15.38 12.15
N PRO A 14 16.86 -15.68 13.36
CA PRO A 14 15.45 -16.00 13.54
C PRO A 14 14.61 -14.83 13.01
N LEU A 15 13.55 -15.16 12.27
CA LEU A 15 12.59 -14.15 11.85
C LEU A 15 12.10 -13.39 13.09
N PRO A 16 11.95 -12.06 13.00
CA PRO A 16 11.41 -11.30 14.12
C PRO A 16 10.01 -11.82 14.46
N PRO A 17 9.62 -11.82 15.75
CA PRO A 17 8.28 -12.23 16.14
C PRO A 17 7.25 -11.33 15.44
N LEU A 18 6.16 -11.94 14.96
CA LEU A 18 5.03 -11.19 14.43
C LEU A 18 4.39 -10.39 15.57
N ALA A 19 4.36 -9.07 15.42
CA ALA A 19 3.68 -8.19 16.36
C ALA A 19 2.15 -8.23 16.14
N ASP A 20 1.40 -8.04 17.22
CA ASP A 20 -0.02 -7.68 17.20
C ASP A 20 -0.94 -8.62 16.40
N ILE A 21 -0.72 -9.93 16.48
CA ILE A 21 -1.50 -10.96 15.77
C ILE A 21 -3.01 -10.83 16.02
N ASP A 22 -3.42 -10.39 17.21
CA ASP A 22 -4.84 -10.18 17.54
C ASP A 22 -5.50 -9.11 16.66
N THR A 23 -4.72 -8.18 16.10
CA THR A 23 -5.25 -7.18 15.16
C THR A 23 -5.62 -7.76 13.80
N LEU A 24 -5.26 -9.01 13.51
CA LEU A 24 -5.61 -9.70 12.26
C LEU A 24 -7.04 -10.28 12.28
N ARG A 25 -7.72 -10.26 13.44
CA ARG A 25 -9.15 -10.60 13.50
C ARG A 25 -9.94 -9.59 12.67
N LYS A 26 -10.86 -10.06 11.83
CA LYS A 26 -11.55 -9.26 10.81
C LYS A 26 -11.98 -7.87 11.29
N GLU A 27 -12.77 -7.79 12.36
CA GLU A 27 -13.31 -6.52 12.87
C GLU A 27 -12.21 -5.60 13.41
N THR A 28 -11.25 -6.16 14.15
CA THR A 28 -10.11 -5.43 14.68
C THR A 28 -9.22 -4.90 13.55
N TYR A 29 -9.01 -5.71 12.51
CA TYR A 29 -8.24 -5.35 11.32
C TYR A 29 -8.93 -4.24 10.54
N GLU A 30 -10.24 -4.35 10.29
CA GLU A 30 -11.02 -3.34 9.58
C GLU A 30 -11.00 -2.02 10.34
N ASN A 31 -11.16 -2.04 11.68
CA ASN A 31 -11.04 -0.84 12.51
C ASN A 31 -9.64 -0.23 12.44
N PHE A 32 -8.59 -1.02 12.59
CA PHE A 32 -7.20 -0.58 12.43
C PHE A 32 -6.96 0.07 11.06
N LEU A 33 -7.45 -0.57 9.99
CA LEU A 33 -7.29 -0.11 8.62
C LEU A 33 -8.02 1.22 8.40
N ILE A 34 -9.28 1.34 8.85
CA ILE A 34 -10.05 2.59 8.77
C ILE A 34 -9.31 3.73 9.48
N GLN A 35 -8.83 3.51 10.71
CA GLN A 35 -8.13 4.54 11.47
C GLN A 35 -6.82 4.96 10.81
N SER A 36 -6.03 3.98 10.34
CA SER A 36 -4.76 4.23 9.65
C SER A 36 -4.95 5.00 8.34
N ILE A 37 -6.02 4.72 7.61
CA ILE A 37 -6.34 5.47 6.39
C ILE A 37 -6.85 6.87 6.74
N LYS A 38 -7.68 7.03 7.78
CA LYS A 38 -8.14 8.36 8.20
C LYS A 38 -6.99 9.30 8.53
N SER A 39 -6.01 8.83 9.30
CA SER A 39 -4.83 9.60 9.70
C SER A 39 -3.84 9.87 8.56
N SER A 40 -3.91 9.12 7.46
CA SER A 40 -3.02 9.30 6.32
C SER A 40 -3.29 10.56 5.51
N THR A 41 -2.23 11.12 4.93
CA THR A 41 -2.28 12.33 4.09
C THR A 41 -2.89 12.02 2.73
N LEU A 42 -3.90 12.79 2.33
CA LEU A 42 -4.56 12.61 1.02
C LEU A 42 -3.71 13.19 -0.11
N LEU A 43 -3.36 12.33 -1.08
CA LEU A 43 -2.79 12.72 -2.36
C LEU A 43 -3.91 13.15 -3.31
N LYS A 44 -3.91 14.41 -3.75
CA LYS A 44 -5.01 14.99 -4.55
C LYS A 44 -4.93 14.66 -6.05
N SER A 45 -3.74 14.44 -6.59
CA SER A 45 -3.54 14.10 -8.00
C SER A 45 -2.28 13.27 -8.18
N LEU A 46 -2.37 12.29 -9.07
CA LEU A 46 -1.25 11.47 -9.56
C LEU A 46 -0.99 11.72 -11.06
N GLU A 47 -1.64 12.73 -11.66
CA GLU A 47 -1.68 13.00 -13.11
C GLU A 47 -0.32 13.33 -13.74
N LYS A 48 0.72 13.54 -12.93
CA LYS A 48 2.08 13.86 -13.40
C LYS A 48 3.04 12.68 -13.29
N CYS A 49 2.52 11.47 -13.12
CA CYS A 49 3.32 10.27 -13.12
C CYS A 49 3.69 9.87 -14.55
N ASP A 50 4.73 10.50 -15.10
CA ASP A 50 5.40 10.00 -16.29
C ASP A 50 6.05 8.68 -15.93
N THR A 51 5.63 7.65 -16.65
CA THR A 51 5.67 6.20 -16.37
C THR A 51 7.05 5.59 -16.15
N ILE A 52 8.11 6.39 -16.04
CA ILE A 52 9.49 5.90 -15.96
C ILE A 52 10.31 6.64 -14.90
N ASN A 53 9.96 7.86 -14.48
CA ASN A 53 10.83 8.64 -13.58
C ASN A 53 10.17 9.78 -12.81
N THR A 54 8.83 9.91 -12.78
CA THR A 54 8.27 10.93 -11.88
C THR A 54 8.49 10.50 -10.45
N ASP A 55 9.38 11.24 -9.78
CA ASP A 55 9.59 11.25 -8.35
C ASP A 55 8.26 11.49 -7.60
N MET A 56 7.48 10.44 -7.36
CA MET A 56 6.52 10.42 -6.25
C MET A 56 7.20 10.93 -4.98
N HIS A 57 8.49 10.64 -4.84
CA HIS A 57 9.34 11.18 -3.81
C HIS A 57 9.36 12.72 -3.75
N ASN A 58 9.34 13.44 -4.86
CA ASN A 58 9.29 14.90 -4.90
C ASN A 58 7.90 15.44 -4.55
N LEU A 59 6.83 14.71 -4.89
CA LEU A 59 5.48 15.03 -4.41
C LEU A 59 5.36 14.84 -2.89
N ILE A 60 5.99 13.80 -2.34
CA ILE A 60 6.01 13.48 -0.91
C ILE A 60 6.90 14.42 -0.11
N LYS A 61 8.11 14.74 -0.60
CA LYS A 61 9.04 15.71 0.02
C LYS A 61 8.41 17.08 0.21
N LYS A 62 7.51 17.50 -0.69
CA LYS A 62 6.78 18.77 -0.55
C LYS A 62 5.73 18.75 0.55
N GLN A 63 5.29 17.57 0.99
CA GLN A 63 4.20 17.42 1.98
C GLN A 63 4.69 17.21 3.42
N ASN A 64 5.97 16.92 3.65
CA ASN A 64 6.80 17.03 4.88
C ASN A 64 6.20 16.72 6.27
N THR A 65 5.02 16.11 6.37
CA THR A 65 4.26 16.01 7.63
C THR A 65 3.79 14.59 7.98
N SER A 66 3.92 13.63 7.06
CA SER A 66 3.44 12.25 7.27
C SER A 66 4.28 11.23 6.52
N ASP A 67 4.45 10.06 7.12
CA ASP A 67 5.04 8.88 6.48
C ASP A 67 3.99 7.98 5.80
N THR A 68 2.71 8.34 5.91
CA THR A 68 1.58 7.53 5.46
C THR A 68 0.63 8.35 4.59
N PHE A 69 0.36 7.85 3.38
CA PHE A 69 -0.41 8.52 2.35
C PHE A 69 -1.59 7.67 1.88
N LYS A 70 -2.66 8.34 1.44
CA LYS A 70 -3.77 7.70 0.74
C LYS A 70 -4.05 8.38 -0.59
N PHE A 71 -4.49 7.58 -1.56
CA PHE A 71 -5.08 8.06 -2.80
C PHE A 71 -6.43 7.38 -2.98
N ILE A 72 -7.46 8.15 -3.31
CA ILE A 72 -8.80 7.64 -3.57
C ILE A 72 -9.02 7.67 -5.08
N TYR A 73 -9.14 6.51 -5.70
CA TYR A 73 -9.45 6.41 -7.13
C TYR A 73 -10.94 6.16 -7.33
N GLN A 74 -11.49 6.78 -8.37
CA GLN A 74 -12.88 6.60 -8.75
C GLN A 74 -13.06 5.28 -9.50
N GLN A 75 -14.24 4.69 -9.35
CA GLN A 75 -14.63 3.49 -10.08
C GLN A 75 -16.11 3.58 -10.45
N GLU A 76 -16.43 3.00 -11.60
CA GLU A 76 -17.81 2.84 -12.03
C GLU A 76 -18.49 1.67 -11.30
N SER A 77 -17.76 0.57 -11.09
CA SER A 77 -18.23 -0.67 -10.45
C SER A 77 -17.20 -1.28 -9.47
N ILE A 78 -17.60 -2.31 -8.73
CA ILE A 78 -16.70 -3.01 -7.78
C ILE A 78 -15.57 -3.74 -8.53
N ASP A 79 -15.88 -4.24 -9.72
CA ASP A 79 -14.99 -5.02 -10.60
C ASP A 79 -14.16 -4.14 -11.55
N ASP A 80 -14.33 -2.81 -11.49
CA ASP A 80 -13.58 -1.87 -12.32
C ASP A 80 -12.16 -1.65 -11.78
N PHE A 81 -11.22 -2.46 -12.26
CA PHE A 81 -9.79 -2.27 -11.98
C PHE A 81 -9.10 -1.32 -12.97
N GLN A 82 -9.80 -0.85 -14.00
CA GLN A 82 -9.20 -0.05 -15.09
C GLN A 82 -8.66 1.27 -14.57
N SER A 83 -9.33 1.86 -13.58
CA SER A 83 -8.86 3.08 -12.92
C SER A 83 -7.64 2.88 -12.02
N LEU A 84 -7.37 1.64 -11.57
CA LEU A 84 -6.21 1.33 -10.70
C LEU A 84 -4.95 1.02 -11.51
N ILE A 85 -5.07 0.26 -12.61
CA ILE A 85 -3.94 -0.17 -13.44
C ILE A 85 -2.98 0.98 -13.83
N PRO A 86 -3.44 2.15 -14.33
CA PRO A 86 -2.54 3.23 -14.73
C PRO A 86 -1.83 3.90 -13.54
N ILE A 87 -2.30 3.68 -12.32
CA ILE A 87 -1.72 4.27 -11.09
C ILE A 87 -0.56 3.42 -10.57
N LEU A 88 -0.60 2.09 -10.75
CA LEU A 88 0.38 1.18 -10.17
C LEU A 88 1.84 1.46 -10.59
N PRO A 89 2.13 1.77 -11.88
CA PRO A 89 3.48 2.11 -12.31
C PRO A 89 4.10 3.29 -11.57
N CYS A 90 3.29 4.23 -11.08
CA CYS A 90 3.75 5.38 -10.28
C CYS A 90 4.44 5.02 -8.98
N PHE A 91 4.19 3.80 -8.51
CA PHE A 91 4.75 3.27 -7.28
C PHE A 91 5.75 2.14 -7.55
N GLY A 92 6.12 1.90 -8.82
CA GLY A 92 6.93 0.76 -9.23
C GLY A 92 6.20 -0.58 -9.12
N LEU A 93 4.87 -0.56 -9.09
CA LEU A 93 4.04 -1.77 -9.08
C LEU A 93 3.67 -2.10 -10.53
N PHE A 94 4.05 -3.30 -11.00
CA PHE A 94 3.84 -3.72 -12.39
C PHE A 94 2.96 -4.97 -12.55
N PRO A 95 1.81 -5.10 -11.87
CA PRO A 95 0.97 -6.26 -12.14
C PRO A 95 -0.01 -5.98 -13.29
N LEU A 96 -0.23 -7.00 -14.14
CA LEU A 96 -1.33 -6.99 -15.13
C LEU A 96 -2.70 -6.98 -14.44
N GLU A 97 -2.77 -7.51 -13.21
CA GLU A 97 -3.95 -7.52 -12.34
C GLU A 97 -3.55 -7.16 -10.90
N PRO A 98 -4.25 -6.23 -10.22
CA PRO A 98 -3.86 -5.80 -8.89
C PRO A 98 -4.02 -6.92 -7.85
N LEU A 99 -2.90 -7.38 -7.30
CA LEU A 99 -2.84 -8.38 -6.23
C LEU A 99 -2.84 -7.70 -4.85
N GLY A 100 -3.24 -8.45 -3.82
CA GLY A 100 -3.13 -8.00 -2.42
C GLY A 100 -4.20 -7.00 -1.97
N LEU A 101 -5.33 -6.96 -2.66
CA LEU A 101 -6.47 -6.11 -2.27
C LEU A 101 -7.28 -6.74 -1.14
N TYR A 102 -7.59 -5.94 -0.13
CA TYR A 102 -8.56 -6.29 0.91
C TYR A 102 -9.71 -5.29 0.86
N GLN A 103 -10.95 -5.75 0.63
CA GLN A 103 -12.13 -4.87 0.51
C GLN A 103 -11.92 -3.72 -0.49
N GLY A 104 -11.12 -3.96 -1.54
CA GLY A 104 -10.79 -2.93 -2.53
C GLY A 104 -9.70 -1.94 -2.11
N ILE A 105 -8.98 -2.20 -1.03
CA ILE A 105 -7.90 -1.34 -0.54
C ILE A 105 -6.58 -2.06 -0.79
N LEU A 106 -5.65 -1.36 -1.45
CA LEU A 106 -4.27 -1.83 -1.60
C LEU A 106 -3.40 -1.10 -0.58
N ARG A 107 -2.69 -1.87 0.25
CA ARG A 107 -1.69 -1.37 1.20
C ARG A 107 -0.31 -1.83 0.75
N PHE A 108 0.64 -0.91 0.63
CA PHE A 108 2.02 -1.22 0.31
C PHE A 108 2.97 -0.17 0.87
N THR A 109 4.27 -0.48 0.83
CA THR A 109 5.34 0.43 1.19
C THR A 109 6.18 0.71 -0.05
N SER A 110 6.48 1.97 -0.32
CA SER A 110 7.39 2.38 -1.40
C SER A 110 8.27 3.52 -0.89
N ASN A 111 9.58 3.42 -1.09
CA ASN A 111 10.55 4.43 -0.65
C ASN A 111 10.42 4.84 0.83
N LYS A 112 10.20 3.87 1.73
CA LYS A 112 9.99 4.05 3.19
C LYS A 112 8.66 4.68 3.60
N TYR A 113 7.80 5.04 2.65
CA TYR A 113 6.47 5.58 2.91
C TYR A 113 5.41 4.49 2.79
N ASN A 114 4.36 4.59 3.61
CA ASN A 114 3.20 3.71 3.55
C ASN A 114 2.13 4.33 2.66
N PHE A 115 1.53 3.52 1.79
CA PHE A 115 0.47 3.96 0.88
C PHE A 115 -0.79 3.11 1.03
N TYR A 116 -1.91 3.80 0.88
CA TYR A 116 -3.23 3.22 0.73
C TYR A 116 -3.84 3.69 -0.60
N LEU A 117 -4.10 2.77 -1.54
CA LEU A 117 -4.95 3.05 -2.68
C LEU A 117 -6.35 2.55 -2.35
N VAL A 118 -7.28 3.48 -2.22
CA VAL A 118 -8.63 3.23 -1.72
C VAL A 118 -9.63 3.40 -2.85
N ARG A 119 -10.43 2.37 -3.09
CA ARG A 119 -11.60 2.43 -3.99
C ARG A 119 -12.68 3.36 -3.45
N SER A 120 -13.22 4.24 -4.31
CA SER A 120 -14.41 5.01 -3.96
C SER A 120 -15.67 4.15 -3.75
N LYS A 121 -15.68 2.91 -4.26
CA LYS A 121 -16.74 1.91 -4.06
C LYS A 121 -16.39 0.84 -3.01
N SER A 122 -15.28 0.97 -2.27
CA SER A 122 -14.94 0.04 -1.20
C SER A 122 -16.08 -0.04 -0.17
N PRO A 123 -16.42 -1.23 0.36
CA PRO A 123 -17.35 -1.36 1.48
C PRO A 123 -16.94 -0.51 2.70
N LEU A 124 -15.64 -0.27 2.87
CA LEU A 124 -15.10 0.56 3.95
C LEU A 124 -15.04 2.05 3.61
N TYR A 125 -15.36 2.45 2.37
CA TYR A 125 -15.19 3.82 1.89
C TYR A 125 -16.00 4.84 2.71
N LYS A 126 -17.24 4.51 3.06
CA LYS A 126 -18.10 5.37 3.90
C LYS A 126 -17.45 5.66 5.26
N SER A 127 -16.84 4.63 5.85
CA SER A 127 -16.16 4.75 7.14
C SER A 127 -14.86 5.53 7.03
N ILE A 128 -14.20 5.51 5.87
CA ILE A 128 -12.92 6.21 5.59
C ILE A 128 -13.14 7.69 5.24
N ARG A 129 -14.20 8.01 4.48
CA ARG A 129 -14.49 9.38 4.06
C ARG A 129 -14.85 10.21 5.29
N THR A 130 -13.93 11.05 5.72
CA THR A 130 -14.24 12.10 6.69
C THR A 130 -15.12 13.11 5.97
N VAL A 131 -16.34 13.33 6.47
CA VAL A 131 -17.14 14.47 6.05
C VAL A 131 -16.40 15.69 6.58
N ALA A 132 -15.75 16.44 5.67
CA ALA A 132 -15.26 17.77 5.96
C ALA A 132 -16.44 18.74 5.94
#